data_AF-A0A0C9SXN5-F1
#
_entry.id   AF-A0A0C9SXN5-F1
#
_cell.length_a   1.000
_cell.length_b   1.000
_cell.length_c   1.000
_cell.angle_alpha   90.00
_cell.angle_beta   90.00
_cell.angle_gamma   90.00
#
_symmetry.space_group_name_H-M   'P 1'
#
loop_
_entity.id
_entity.type
_entity.pdbx_description
1 polymer ?
#
loop_
_entity_poly.entity_id
_entity_poly.type
_entity_poly.pdbx_seq_one_letter_code
_entity_poly.pdbx_strand_id
1 'polypeptide(L)'
;MLPVFRELKSLLDKNNIPIAGAALRWLQHHSALRPDLGDLVIIGASNPVQLESNLEESAKGPLPPDIIKLLDDAWLGVKASSARL
;
A
#
# COMPACT_ATOMS: atom_id res chain seq x y z
N MET A 1 8.08 13.92 7.45
CA MET A 1 7.39 13.20 6.36
C MET A 1 8.45 12.84 5.34
N LEU A 2 8.58 11.57 4.95
CA LEU A 2 9.64 11.13 4.01
C LEU A 2 9.53 11.96 2.71
N PRO A 3 10.65 12.39 2.10
CA PRO A 3 10.63 13.18 0.86
C PRO A 3 9.78 12.54 -0.25
N VAL A 4 9.82 11.19 -0.34
CA VAL A 4 9.08 10.39 -1.32
C VAL A 4 7.56 10.40 -1.12
N PHE A 5 7.06 10.74 0.06
CA PHE A 5 5.63 10.72 0.35
C PHE A 5 4.86 11.74 -0.50
N ARG A 6 5.46 12.90 -0.79
CA ARG A 6 4.82 13.93 -1.63
C ARG A 6 4.65 13.44 -3.06
N GLU A 7 5.68 12.80 -3.59
CA GLU A 7 5.67 12.22 -4.94
C GLU A 7 4.65 11.08 -5.03
N LEU A 8 4.66 10.17 -4.06
CA LEU A 8 3.69 9.09 -3.95
C LEU A 8 2.27 9.64 -3.90
N LYS A 9 1.99 10.63 -3.03
CA LYS A 9 0.67 11.24 -2.95
C LYS A 9 0.24 11.83 -4.29
N SER A 10 1.11 12.58 -4.96
CA SER A 10 0.77 13.17 -6.26
C SER A 10 0.43 12.10 -7.31
N LEU A 11 1.15 10.97 -7.31
CA LEU A 11 0.91 9.89 -8.25
C LEU A 11 -0.39 9.13 -7.94
N LEU A 12 -0.67 8.90 -6.67
CA LEU A 12 -1.91 8.29 -6.20
C LEU A 12 -3.13 9.18 -6.50
N ASP A 13 -3.03 10.49 -6.26
CA ASP A 13 -4.08 11.46 -6.57
C ASP A 13 -4.41 11.46 -8.08
N LYS A 14 -3.39 11.41 -8.97
CA LYS A 14 -3.59 11.31 -10.43
C LYS A 14 -4.34 10.05 -10.86
N ASN A 15 -4.20 8.97 -10.09
CA ASN A 15 -4.84 7.69 -10.35
C ASN A 15 -6.14 7.50 -9.55
N ASN A 16 -6.58 8.50 -8.77
CA ASN A 16 -7.71 8.41 -7.84
C ASN A 16 -7.62 7.21 -6.87
N ILE A 17 -6.41 6.96 -6.35
CA ILE A 17 -6.17 5.87 -5.41
C ILE A 17 -5.96 6.46 -4.00
N PRO A 18 -6.79 6.12 -3.01
CA PRO A 18 -6.54 6.50 -1.61
C PRO A 18 -5.23 5.89 -1.10
N ILE A 19 -4.48 6.61 -0.25
CA ILE A 19 -3.22 6.08 0.32
C ILE A 19 -3.41 4.76 1.05
N ALA A 20 -4.47 4.64 1.87
CA ALA A 20 -4.78 3.39 2.56
C ALA A 20 -5.09 2.25 1.57
N GLY A 21 -5.83 2.56 0.50
CA GLY A 21 -6.10 1.61 -0.59
C GLY A 21 -4.83 1.18 -1.32
N ALA A 22 -3.89 2.09 -1.56
CA ALA A 22 -2.59 1.75 -2.13
C ALA A 22 -1.81 0.78 -1.24
N ALA A 23 -1.75 1.03 0.07
CA ALA A 23 -1.07 0.15 1.01
C ALA A 23 -1.71 -1.27 1.04
N LEU A 24 -3.04 -1.35 1.08
CA LEU A 24 -3.77 -2.62 1.10
C LEU A 24 -3.60 -3.40 -0.21
N ARG A 25 -3.66 -2.72 -1.36
CA ARG A 25 -3.42 -3.34 -2.68
C ARG A 25 -1.97 -3.76 -2.84
N TRP A 26 -1.01 -3.04 -2.26
CA TRP A 26 0.39 -3.46 -2.24
C TRP A 26 0.54 -4.77 -1.44
N LEU A 27 -0.05 -4.86 -0.25
CA LEU A 27 0.00 -6.08 0.56
C LEU A 27 -0.59 -7.30 -0.16
N GLN A 28 -1.69 -7.14 -0.88
CA GLN A 28 -2.36 -8.29 -1.52
C GLN A 28 -1.72 -8.74 -2.83
N HIS A 29 -1.14 -7.82 -3.60
CA HIS A 29 -0.71 -8.11 -4.98
C HIS A 29 0.80 -8.02 -5.21
N HIS A 30 1.54 -7.37 -4.30
CA HIS A 30 2.96 -7.03 -4.50
C HIS A 30 3.85 -7.40 -3.32
N SER A 31 3.28 -8.01 -2.27
CA SER A 31 4.04 -8.51 -1.12
C SER A 31 4.48 -9.97 -1.30
N ALA A 32 5.15 -10.51 -0.28
CA ALA A 32 5.51 -11.92 -0.22
C ALA A 32 4.37 -12.83 0.28
N LEU A 33 3.19 -12.28 0.61
CA LEU A 33 2.07 -13.06 1.15
C LEU A 33 1.55 -14.07 0.11
N ARG A 34 1.21 -15.26 0.60
CA ARG A 34 0.75 -16.41 -0.19
C ARG A 34 -0.66 -16.82 0.23
N PRO A 35 -1.71 -16.33 -0.45
CA PRO A 35 -3.08 -16.72 -0.15
C PRO A 35 -3.32 -18.22 -0.26
N ASP A 36 -2.58 -18.91 -1.13
CA ASP A 36 -2.62 -20.37 -1.30
C ASP A 36 -2.04 -21.14 -0.10
N LEU A 37 -1.23 -20.49 0.74
CA LEU A 37 -0.71 -21.03 2.00
C LEU A 37 -1.51 -20.55 3.22
N GLY A 38 -2.58 -19.78 3.01
CA GLY A 38 -3.44 -19.26 4.08
C GLY A 38 -2.99 -17.92 4.67
N ASP A 39 -2.04 -17.21 4.04
CA ASP A 39 -1.66 -15.87 4.48
C ASP A 39 -2.80 -14.86 4.26
N LEU A 40 -3.03 -13.98 5.23
CA LEU A 40 -4.13 -13.00 5.22
C LEU A 40 -3.67 -11.61 5.69
N VAL A 41 -4.38 -10.57 5.24
CA VAL A 41 -4.18 -9.18 5.69
C VAL A 41 -5.21 -8.84 6.76
N ILE A 42 -4.74 -8.41 7.94
CA ILE A 42 -5.62 -7.91 9.02
C ILE A 42 -5.86 -6.41 8.79
N ILE A 43 -7.13 -6.03 8.60
CA ILE A 43 -7.53 -4.64 8.36
C ILE A 43 -7.98 -3.99 9.68
N GLY A 44 -7.26 -2.94 10.10
CA GLY A 44 -7.67 -2.08 11.21
C GLY A 44 -8.38 -0.81 10.72
N ALA A 45 -9.43 -0.38 11.43
CA ALA A 45 -10.15 0.86 11.18
C ALA A 45 -10.65 1.46 12.50
N SER A 46 -10.74 2.79 12.60
CA SER A 46 -11.28 3.47 13.79
C SER A 46 -12.76 3.85 13.67
N ASN A 47 -13.36 3.67 12.49
CA ASN A 47 -14.77 3.88 12.24
C ASN A 47 -15.27 3.04 11.06
N PRO A 48 -16.60 2.83 10.93
CA PRO A 48 -17.19 2.02 9.86
C PRO A 48 -16.89 2.52 8.44
N VAL A 49 -16.90 3.85 8.22
CA VAL A 49 -16.67 4.43 6.89
C VAL A 49 -15.26 4.10 6.38
N GLN A 50 -14.25 4.17 7.27
CA GLN A 50 -12.90 3.73 6.94
C GLN A 50 -12.82 2.23 6.66
N LEU A 51 -13.52 1.42 7.45
CA LEU A 51 -13.53 -0.03 7.25
C LEU A 51 -14.11 -0.39 5.88
N GLU A 52 -15.27 0.18 5.52
CA GLU A 52 -15.92 -0.03 4.23
C GLU A 52 -15.00 0.38 3.08
N SER A 53 -14.45 1.59 3.12
CA SER A 53 -13.52 2.06 2.10
C SER A 53 -12.26 1.19 1.98
N ASN A 54 -11.69 0.75 3.12
CA ASN A 54 -10.53 -0.14 3.13
C ASN A 54 -10.86 -1.50 2.51
N LEU A 55 -12.03 -2.08 2.81
CA LEU A 55 -12.46 -3.36 2.23
C LEU A 55 -12.67 -3.25 0.72
N GLU A 56 -13.31 -2.18 0.25
CA GLU A 56 -13.51 -1.93 -1.18
C GLU A 56 -12.20 -1.76 -1.93
N GLU A 57 -11.27 -0.96 -1.39
CA GLU A 57 -9.95 -0.78 -2.00
C GLU A 57 -9.13 -2.08 -1.95
N SER A 58 -9.23 -2.84 -0.86
CA SER A 58 -8.55 -4.13 -0.71
C SER A 58 -8.96 -5.08 -1.84
N ALA A 59 -10.24 -5.16 -2.19
CA ALA A 59 -10.71 -6.08 -3.22
C ALA A 59 -10.29 -5.69 -4.67
N LYS A 60 -9.70 -4.51 -4.88
CA LYS A 60 -9.27 -4.06 -6.22
C LYS A 60 -8.00 -4.78 -6.67
N GLY A 61 -7.75 -4.75 -7.98
CA GLY A 61 -6.60 -5.37 -8.61
C GLY A 61 -5.25 -4.69 -8.31
N PRO A 62 -4.16 -5.13 -8.96
CA PRO A 62 -2.81 -4.66 -8.71
C PRO A 62 -2.67 -3.14 -8.97
N LEU A 63 -1.72 -2.51 -8.28
CA LEU A 63 -1.37 -1.11 -8.51
C LEU A 63 -0.70 -0.90 -9.88
N PRO A 64 -0.85 0.30 -10.47
CA PRO A 64 -0.09 0.71 -11.65
C PRO A 64 1.43 0.56 -11.49
N PRO A 65 2.18 0.19 -12.56
CA PRO A 65 3.62 -0.07 -12.48
C PRO A 65 4.48 1.10 -12.03
N ASP A 66 4.09 2.33 -12.35
CA ASP A 66 4.77 3.56 -11.95
C ASP A 66 4.71 3.78 -10.43
N ILE A 67 3.57 3.46 -9.81
CA ILE A 67 3.41 3.47 -8.35
C ILE A 67 4.30 2.39 -7.71
N ILE A 68 4.33 1.19 -8.26
CA ILE A 68 5.17 0.10 -7.74
C ILE A 68 6.66 0.46 -7.82
N LYS A 69 7.11 0.96 -8.97
CA LYS A 69 8.49 1.40 -9.14
C LYS A 69 8.88 2.45 -8.09
N LEU A 70 8.03 3.44 -7.86
CA LEU A 70 8.28 4.48 -6.86
C LEU A 70 8.39 3.91 -5.45
N LEU A 71 7.54 2.95 -5.09
CA LEU A 71 7.56 2.28 -3.77
C LEU A 71 8.80 1.42 -3.59
N ASP A 72 9.26 0.71 -4.63
CA ASP A 72 10.50 -0.08 -4.60
C ASP A 72 11.73 0.81 -4.42
N ASP A 73 11.81 1.91 -5.17
CA ASP A 73 12.87 2.90 -5.03
C ASP A 73 12.86 3.54 -3.63
N ALA A 74 11.66 3.84 -3.10
CA ALA A 74 11.48 4.35 -1.75
C ALA A 74 11.98 3.36 -0.67
N TRP A 75 11.67 2.07 -0.83
CA TRP A 75 12.07 1.02 0.10
C TRP A 75 13.59 0.96 0.25
N LEU A 76 14.34 1.03 -0.85
CA LEU A 76 15.81 1.05 -0.81
C LEU A 76 16.37 2.21 0.05
N GLY A 77 15.71 3.37 0.01
CA GLY A 77 16.09 4.54 0.81
C GLY A 77 15.82 4.38 2.31
N VAL A 78 14.84 3.57 2.71
CA VAL A 78 14.43 3.41 4.13
C VAL A 78 14.80 2.06 4.75
N LYS A 79 15.25 1.08 3.93
CA LYS A 79 15.59 -0.28 4.35
C LYS A 79 16.65 -0.33 5.45
N ALA A 80 17.64 0.55 5.42
CA ALA A 80 18.68 0.60 6.45
C ALA A 80 18.13 0.98 7.83
N SER A 81 17.03 1.75 7.87
CA SER A 81 16.37 2.19 9.11
C SER A 81 15.22 1.30 9.56
N SER A 82 14.72 0.38 8.72
CA SER A 82 13.51 -0.42 9.02
C SER A 82 13.75 -1.55 10.01
N ALA A 83 14.98 -2.03 10.16
CA ALA A 83 15.35 -3.13 11.07
C ALA A 83 15.45 -2.71 12.56
N ARG A 84 15.07 -1.48 12.91
CA ARG A 84 15.15 -0.94 14.29
C ARG A 84 13.79 -0.88 15.00
N LEU A 85 12.77 -1.56 14.50
CA LEU A 85 11.46 -1.69 15.13
C LEU A 85 11.19 -3.14 15.53
#